data_AF-A0A396SUJ7-F1
#
_entry.id   AF-A0A396SUJ7-F1
#
_cell.length_a   1.000
_cell.length_b   1.000
_cell.length_c   1.000
_cell.angle_alpha   90.00
_cell.angle_beta   90.00
_cell.angle_gamma   90.00
#
_symmetry.space_group_name_H-M   'P 1'
#
loop_
_entity.id
_entity.type
_entity.pdbx_description
1 polymer ?
#
loop_
_entity_poly.entity_id
_entity_poly.type
_entity_poly.pdbx_seq_one_letter_code
_entity_poly.pdbx_strand_id
1 'polypeptide(L)'
;MVYIRTNALKSERATEEVLLEMLDHLLEAQKEGKSAEEVFGKAPKELAEEIIQSLPKEPLKKTVGFAFEALLNLLGWAIIPWGIFAYFKGEEQTIYLGSTLLFGIILVLGLALLIYYVFRMVKQEAFDSRKKLRSSLVFGTIFGLLIVLLVFLNFFIDPFGPTIQMSYFTIFGLGCFLILAAYLFRKSRESQ
;
A
#
# COMPACT_ATOMS: atom_id res chain seq x y z
N MET A 1 0.80 10.92 17.81
CA MET A 1 1.13 11.32 16.41
C MET A 1 1.02 10.16 15.41
N VAL A 2 1.75 9.04 15.57
CA VAL A 2 1.71 7.91 14.61
C VAL A 2 0.28 7.41 14.35
N TYR A 3 -0.55 7.29 15.39
CA TYR A 3 -1.96 6.89 15.25
C TYR A 3 -2.77 7.81 14.32
N ILE A 4 -2.56 9.14 14.41
CA ILE A 4 -3.24 10.15 13.60
C ILE A 4 -2.81 10.02 12.13
N ARG A 5 -1.50 9.92 11.87
CA ARG A 5 -0.93 9.69 10.51
C ARG A 5 -1.41 8.40 9.85
N THR A 6 -1.77 7.40 10.65
CA THR A 6 -2.27 6.10 10.13
C THR A 6 -3.70 6.22 9.59
N ASN A 7 -4.34 7.38 9.66
CA ASN A 7 -5.64 7.60 9.03
C ASN A 7 -5.52 8.09 7.59
N ALA A 8 -5.34 7.15 6.66
CA ALA A 8 -5.14 7.42 5.22
C ALA A 8 -6.34 8.07 4.49
N LEU A 9 -7.49 8.25 5.16
CA LEU A 9 -8.68 8.89 4.58
C LEU A 9 -8.73 10.40 4.85
N LYS A 10 -7.89 10.89 5.77
CA LYS A 10 -7.80 12.30 6.14
C LYS A 10 -6.73 12.98 5.30
N SER A 11 -6.89 14.29 5.13
CA SER A 11 -5.97 15.03 4.28
C SER A 11 -4.58 15.04 4.89
N GLU A 12 -3.59 14.57 4.13
CA GLU A 12 -2.20 14.45 4.59
C GLU A 12 -1.66 15.82 4.99
N ARG A 13 -1.90 16.85 4.17
CA ARG A 13 -1.44 18.20 4.44
C ARG A 13 -2.03 18.77 5.73
N ALA A 14 -3.35 18.71 5.89
CA ALA A 14 -4.00 19.21 7.10
C ALA A 14 -3.59 18.39 8.34
N THR A 15 -3.36 17.08 8.16
CA THR A 15 -2.87 16.21 9.23
C THR A 15 -1.48 16.65 9.69
N GLU A 16 -0.55 16.90 8.78
CA GLU A 16 0.80 17.34 9.14
C GLU A 16 0.82 18.77 9.70
N GLU A 17 -0.02 19.68 9.21
CA GLU A 17 -0.15 21.03 9.79
C GLU A 17 -0.57 20.96 11.27
N VAL A 18 -1.61 20.19 11.59
CA VAL A 18 -2.04 19.98 12.99
C VAL A 18 -0.96 19.27 13.81
N LEU A 19 -0.27 18.28 13.26
CA LEU A 19 0.79 17.57 13.97
C LEU A 19 2.01 18.47 14.25
N LEU A 20 2.31 19.42 13.37
CA LEU A 20 3.36 20.41 13.58
C LEU A 20 2.98 21.41 14.68
N GLU A 21 1.75 21.91 14.68
CA GLU A 21 1.24 22.76 15.77
C GLU A 21 1.28 22.02 17.11
N MET A 22 0.85 20.76 17.15
CA MET A 22 0.97 19.91 18.34
C MET A 22 2.43 19.72 18.76
N LEU A 23 3.35 19.57 17.81
CA LEU A 23 4.78 19.44 18.11
C LEU A 23 5.33 20.71 18.76
N ASP A 24 4.96 21.88 18.27
CA ASP A 24 5.39 23.16 18.84
C ASP A 24 4.88 23.33 20.28
N HIS A 25 3.59 23.06 20.53
CA HIS A 25 3.03 23.08 21.88
C HIS A 25 3.72 22.08 22.83
N LEU A 26 4.12 20.91 22.31
CA LEU A 26 4.87 19.93 23.10
C LEU A 26 6.27 20.40 23.45
N LEU A 27 6.96 21.07 22.53
CA LEU A 27 8.28 21.63 22.78
C LEU A 27 8.22 22.76 23.82
N GLU A 28 7.18 23.58 23.81
CA GLU A 28 6.95 24.61 24.83
C GLU A 28 6.65 23.99 26.19
N ALA A 29 5.72 23.04 26.25
CA ALA A 29 5.41 22.32 27.49
C ALA A 29 6.63 21.58 28.06
N GLN A 30 7.48 21.00 27.20
CA GLN A 30 8.73 20.37 27.61
C GLN A 30 9.72 21.38 28.21
N LYS A 31 9.82 22.60 27.66
CA LYS A 31 10.66 23.68 28.24
C LYS A 31 10.17 24.10 29.62
N GLU A 32 8.85 24.09 29.83
CA GLU A 32 8.23 24.39 31.12
C GLU A 32 8.28 23.21 32.11
N GLY A 33 8.80 22.06 31.70
CA GLY A 33 8.89 20.87 32.55
C GLY A 33 7.56 20.17 32.80
N LYS A 34 6.53 20.44 31.98
CA LYS A 34 5.21 19.79 32.09
C LYS A 34 5.29 18.32 31.68
N SER A 35 4.52 17.49 32.38
CA SER A 35 4.41 16.07 32.05
C SER A 35 3.50 15.82 30.84
N ALA A 36 3.67 14.66 30.19
CA ALA A 36 2.81 14.29 29.06
C ALA A 36 1.32 14.15 29.45
N GLU A 37 1.01 13.73 30.68
CA GLU A 37 -0.37 13.66 31.18
C GLU A 37 -0.98 15.04 31.39
N GLU A 38 -0.19 16.05 31.75
CA GLU A 38 -0.66 17.44 31.87
C GLU A 38 -0.97 18.07 30.50
N VAL A 39 -0.28 17.63 29.44
CA VAL A 39 -0.48 18.15 28.08
C VAL A 39 -1.58 17.42 27.32
N PHE A 40 -1.63 16.09 27.43
CA PHE A 40 -2.56 15.25 26.65
C PHE A 40 -3.74 14.70 27.47
N GLY A 41 -3.75 14.92 28.78
CA GLY A 41 -4.72 14.31 29.68
C GLY A 41 -4.50 12.80 29.89
N LYS A 42 -5.45 12.17 30.58
CA LYS A 42 -5.39 10.74 30.93
C LYS A 42 -5.82 9.79 29.80
N ALA A 43 -6.41 10.33 28.73
CA ALA A 43 -6.97 9.55 27.62
C ALA A 43 -6.41 10.02 26.25
N PRO A 44 -5.09 9.85 25.99
CA PRO A 44 -4.44 10.35 24.77
C PRO A 44 -5.01 9.75 23.48
N LYS A 45 -5.66 8.58 23.57
CA LYS A 45 -6.36 7.96 22.44
C LYS A 45 -7.63 8.70 22.05
N GLU A 46 -8.40 9.18 23.04
CA GLU A 46 -9.64 9.93 22.79
C GLU A 46 -9.32 11.27 22.13
N LEU A 47 -8.30 11.97 22.65
CA LEU A 47 -7.77 13.19 22.04
C LEU A 47 -7.34 12.96 20.58
N ALA A 48 -6.61 11.87 20.30
CA ALA A 48 -6.19 11.55 18.94
C ALA A 48 -7.38 11.28 18.00
N GLU A 49 -8.45 10.67 18.50
CA GLU A 49 -9.65 10.40 17.72
C GLU A 49 -10.45 11.69 17.43
N GLU A 50 -10.53 12.60 18.40
CA GLU A 50 -11.14 13.93 18.22
C GLU A 50 -10.42 14.74 17.13
N ILE A 51 -9.08 14.76 17.17
CA ILE A 51 -8.26 15.40 16.14
C ILE A 51 -8.52 14.76 14.77
N ILE A 52 -8.56 13.43 14.70
CA ILE A 52 -8.88 12.72 13.44
C ILE A 52 -10.25 13.15 12.93
N GLN A 53 -11.25 13.29 13.80
CA GLN A 53 -12.60 13.65 13.39
C GLN A 53 -12.69 15.08 12.84
N SER A 54 -11.95 16.03 13.42
CA SER A 54 -11.91 17.42 12.95
C SER A 54 -11.17 17.60 11.62
N LEU A 55 -10.25 16.69 11.27
CA LEU A 55 -9.49 16.79 10.03
C LEU A 55 -10.38 16.65 8.76
N PRO A 56 -10.13 17.44 7.70
CA PRO A 56 -10.81 17.28 6.44
C PRO A 56 -10.47 15.94 5.79
N LYS A 57 -11.41 15.41 5.00
CA LYS A 57 -11.18 14.19 4.22
C LYS A 57 -10.38 14.52 2.96
N GLU A 58 -9.51 13.60 2.56
CA GLU A 58 -8.81 13.72 1.28
C GLU A 58 -9.83 13.60 0.12
N PRO A 59 -9.75 14.44 -0.93
CA PRO A 59 -10.68 14.37 -2.04
C PRO A 59 -10.54 13.03 -2.78
N LEU A 60 -11.68 12.39 -3.06
CA LEU A 60 -11.74 11.07 -3.73
C LEU A 60 -10.94 11.02 -5.03
N LYS A 61 -10.90 12.12 -5.80
CA LYS A 61 -10.10 12.22 -7.03
C LYS A 61 -8.61 11.96 -6.77
N LYS A 62 -8.04 12.50 -5.69
CA LYS A 62 -6.63 12.29 -5.32
C LYS A 62 -6.39 10.86 -4.86
N THR A 63 -7.28 10.32 -4.04
CA THR A 63 -7.20 8.93 -3.54
C THR A 63 -7.30 7.90 -4.67
N VAL A 64 -8.28 8.05 -5.56
CA VAL A 64 -8.46 7.17 -6.72
C VAL A 64 -7.28 7.31 -7.69
N GLY A 65 -6.81 8.53 -7.94
CA GLY A 65 -5.61 8.76 -8.73
C GLY A 65 -4.39 8.03 -8.15
N PHE A 66 -4.21 8.07 -6.83
CA PHE A 66 -3.12 7.35 -6.16
C PHE A 66 -3.26 5.84 -6.26
N ALA A 67 -4.47 5.31 -6.04
CA ALA A 67 -4.73 3.89 -6.20
C ALA A 67 -4.46 3.42 -7.65
N PHE A 68 -4.83 4.22 -8.64
CA PHE A 68 -4.59 3.92 -10.05
C PHE A 68 -3.11 3.94 -10.41
N GLU A 69 -2.36 4.96 -9.95
CA GLU A 69 -0.91 5.01 -10.10
C GLU A 69 -0.21 3.80 -9.46
N ALA A 70 -0.61 3.45 -8.24
CA ALA A 70 -0.08 2.31 -7.52
C ALA A 70 -0.37 1.00 -8.27
N LEU A 71 -1.57 0.86 -8.84
CA LEU A 71 -1.95 -0.30 -9.66
C LEU A 71 -1.08 -0.42 -10.92
N LEU A 72 -0.86 0.68 -11.65
CA LEU A 72 0.00 0.68 -12.83
C LEU A 72 1.45 0.30 -12.50
N ASN A 73 2.00 0.85 -11.41
CA ASN A 73 3.33 0.48 -10.92
C ASN A 73 3.40 -1.00 -10.54
N LEU A 74 2.40 -1.50 -9.82
CA LEU A 74 2.34 -2.91 -9.39
C LEU A 74 2.33 -3.84 -10.61
N LEU A 75 1.47 -3.58 -11.60
CA LEU A 75 1.39 -4.39 -12.80
C LEU A 75 2.67 -4.30 -13.65
N GLY A 76 3.24 -3.09 -13.79
CA GLY A 76 4.49 -2.90 -14.51
C GLY A 76 5.63 -3.71 -13.90
N TRP A 77 5.83 -3.61 -12.59
CA TRP A 77 6.86 -4.37 -11.87
C TRP A 77 6.59 -5.87 -11.84
N ALA A 78 5.32 -6.31 -11.86
CA ALA A 78 4.97 -7.72 -11.94
C ALA A 78 5.30 -8.33 -13.31
N ILE A 79 5.13 -7.58 -14.41
CA ILE A 79 5.27 -8.08 -15.78
C ILE A 79 6.72 -8.07 -16.28
N ILE A 80 7.53 -7.07 -15.90
CA ILE A 80 8.91 -6.93 -16.39
C ILE A 80 9.77 -8.20 -16.18
N PRO A 81 9.78 -8.84 -14.99
CA PRO A 81 10.58 -10.04 -14.77
C PRO A 81 10.22 -11.18 -15.72
N TRP A 82 8.95 -11.32 -16.09
CA TRP A 82 8.50 -12.32 -17.06
C TRP A 82 9.08 -12.07 -18.45
N GLY A 83 9.08 -10.81 -18.92
CA GLY A 83 9.68 -10.44 -20.19
C GLY A 83 11.20 -10.68 -20.23
N ILE A 84 11.90 -10.35 -19.13
CA ILE A 84 13.35 -10.58 -19.00
C ILE A 84 13.65 -12.08 -18.99
N PHE A 85 12.90 -12.88 -18.21
CA PHE A 85 13.14 -14.31 -18.11
C PHE A 85 12.84 -15.03 -19.43
N ALA A 86 11.81 -14.60 -20.16
CA ALA A 86 11.50 -15.08 -21.51
C ALA A 86 12.63 -14.77 -22.51
N TYR A 87 13.24 -13.59 -22.43
CA TYR A 87 14.41 -13.24 -23.25
C TYR A 87 15.58 -14.20 -23.04
N PHE A 88 15.88 -14.55 -21.78
CA PHE A 88 16.95 -15.51 -21.47
C PHE A 88 16.64 -16.95 -21.93
N LYS A 89 15.37 -17.34 -22.00
CA LYS A 89 14.94 -18.65 -22.51
C LYS A 89 14.86 -18.73 -24.03
N GLY A 90 14.74 -17.59 -24.72
CA GLY A 90 14.61 -17.56 -26.19
C GLY A 90 13.30 -18.15 -26.72
N GLU A 91 12.30 -18.35 -25.86
CA GLU A 91 11.02 -18.97 -26.18
C GLU A 91 9.92 -17.92 -26.30
N GLU A 92 9.09 -18.04 -27.35
CA GLU A 92 7.85 -17.28 -27.45
C GLU A 92 6.92 -17.65 -26.30
N GLN A 93 6.32 -16.64 -25.67
CA GLN A 93 5.50 -16.85 -24.48
C GLN A 93 4.03 -16.98 -24.90
N THR A 94 3.43 -18.11 -24.54
CA THR A 94 1.98 -18.28 -24.60
C THR A 94 1.37 -17.74 -23.32
N ILE A 95 0.69 -16.59 -23.42
CA ILE A 95 0.00 -16.00 -22.29
C ILE A 95 -1.44 -16.49 -22.29
N TYR A 96 -1.85 -17.11 -21.19
CA TYR A 96 -3.22 -17.53 -20.94
C TYR A 96 -3.93 -16.42 -20.17
N LEU A 97 -4.78 -15.66 -20.88
CA LEU A 97 -5.39 -14.46 -20.31
C LEU A 97 -6.23 -14.75 -19.06
N GLY A 98 -6.92 -15.89 -19.01
CA GLY A 98 -7.73 -16.27 -17.85
C GLY A 98 -6.90 -16.46 -16.60
N SER A 99 -5.83 -17.26 -16.69
CA SER A 99 -4.89 -17.49 -15.60
C SER A 99 -4.13 -16.22 -15.19
N THR A 100 -3.69 -15.40 -16.15
CA THR A 100 -2.98 -14.14 -15.86
C THR A 100 -3.89 -13.13 -15.16
N LEU A 101 -5.15 -13.00 -15.58
CA LEU A 101 -6.12 -12.13 -14.93
C LEU A 101 -6.43 -12.59 -13.50
N LEU A 102 -6.65 -13.89 -13.30
CA LEU A 102 -6.88 -14.47 -11.98
C LEU A 102 -5.69 -14.19 -11.04
N PHE A 103 -4.47 -14.41 -11.52
CA PHE A 103 -3.24 -14.10 -10.77
C PHE A 103 -3.17 -12.61 -10.41
N GLY A 104 -3.44 -11.72 -11.37
CA GLY A 104 -3.45 -10.28 -11.15
C GLY A 104 -4.50 -9.84 -10.11
N ILE A 105 -5.71 -10.38 -10.16
CA ILE A 105 -6.77 -10.08 -9.19
C ILE A 105 -6.35 -10.51 -7.78
N ILE A 106 -5.80 -11.72 -7.64
CA ILE A 106 -5.37 -12.25 -6.34
C ILE A 106 -4.18 -11.47 -5.79
N LEU A 107 -3.24 -11.05 -6.64
CA LEU A 107 -2.13 -10.17 -6.27
C LEU A 107 -2.64 -8.83 -5.72
N VAL A 108 -3.55 -8.16 -6.43
CA VAL A 108 -4.11 -6.86 -6.02
C VAL A 108 -4.89 -6.98 -4.71
N LEU A 109 -5.78 -7.97 -4.60
CA LEU A 109 -6.57 -8.19 -3.39
C LEU A 109 -5.70 -8.58 -2.19
N GLY A 110 -4.72 -9.46 -2.40
CA GLY A 110 -3.77 -9.89 -1.38
C GLY A 110 -2.94 -8.72 -0.86
N LEU A 111 -2.43 -7.87 -1.75
CA LEU A 111 -1.67 -6.68 -1.36
C LEU A 111 -2.54 -5.66 -0.63
N ALA A 112 -3.77 -5.42 -1.09
CA ALA A 112 -4.72 -4.53 -0.41
C ALA A 112 -5.02 -5.01 1.01
N LEU A 113 -5.20 -6.32 1.20
CA LEU A 113 -5.41 -6.94 2.51
C LEU A 113 -4.18 -6.78 3.41
N LEU A 114 -2.97 -6.99 2.88
CA LEU A 114 -1.72 -6.79 3.61
C LEU A 114 -1.57 -5.34 4.07
N ILE A 115 -1.79 -4.37 3.17
CA ILE A 115 -1.75 -2.94 3.51
C ILE A 115 -2.77 -2.65 4.62
N TYR A 116 -4.02 -3.08 4.46
CA TYR A 116 -5.05 -2.90 5.49
C TYR A 116 -4.61 -3.47 6.85
N TYR A 117 -3.99 -4.65 6.85
CA TYR A 117 -3.51 -5.29 8.06
C TYR A 117 -2.35 -4.52 8.71
N VAL A 118 -1.40 -4.01 7.91
CA VAL A 118 -0.30 -3.15 8.40
C VAL A 118 -0.86 -1.90 9.07
N PHE A 119 -1.81 -1.21 8.44
CA PHE A 119 -2.47 -0.04 9.03
C PHE A 119 -3.18 -0.39 10.34
N ARG A 120 -3.87 -1.53 10.40
CA ARG A 120 -4.52 -2.02 11.62
C ARG A 120 -3.51 -2.33 12.72
N MET A 121 -2.39 -2.98 12.37
CA MET A 121 -1.31 -3.31 13.28
C MET A 121 -0.70 -2.04 13.90
N VAL A 122 -0.34 -1.05 13.07
CA VAL A 122 0.20 0.23 13.56
C VAL A 122 -0.77 0.93 14.50
N LYS A 123 -2.07 0.95 14.20
CA LYS A 123 -3.09 1.54 15.09
C LYS A 123 -3.18 0.83 16.44
N GLN A 124 -3.07 -0.50 16.46
CA GLN A 124 -3.13 -1.28 17.70
C GLN A 124 -1.87 -1.10 18.55
N GLU A 125 -0.70 -1.09 17.91
CA GLU A 125 0.59 -0.93 18.59
C GLU A 125 0.82 0.49 19.11
N ALA A 126 0.16 1.50 18.53
CA ALA A 126 0.32 2.90 18.93
C ALA A 126 -0.01 3.19 20.40
N PHE A 127 -0.87 2.38 21.04
CA PHE A 127 -1.28 2.55 22.43
C PHE A 127 -1.08 1.31 23.31
N ASP A 128 -0.72 0.16 22.73
CA ASP A 128 -0.57 -1.10 23.46
C ASP A 128 0.60 -1.93 22.89
N SER A 129 1.79 -1.75 23.48
CA SER A 129 3.03 -2.39 23.04
C SER A 129 3.09 -3.89 23.32
N ARG A 130 2.17 -4.43 24.15
CA ARG A 130 2.15 -5.85 24.55
C ARG A 130 1.74 -6.79 23.42
N LYS A 131 1.15 -6.27 22.34
CA LYS A 131 0.62 -7.07 21.21
C LYS A 131 1.54 -7.15 20.00
N LYS A 132 2.73 -6.52 20.06
CA LYS A 132 3.67 -6.40 18.94
C LYS A 132 4.07 -7.74 18.31
N LEU A 133 4.46 -8.71 19.14
CA LEU A 133 4.87 -10.04 18.66
C LEU A 133 3.73 -10.79 17.97
N ARG A 134 2.51 -10.73 18.55
CA ARG A 134 1.33 -11.39 17.99
C ARG A 134 0.91 -10.78 16.66
N SER A 135 0.96 -9.45 16.53
CA SER A 135 0.59 -8.77 15.29
C SER A 135 1.60 -9.04 14.18
N SER A 136 2.90 -9.06 14.50
CA SER A 136 3.96 -9.43 13.55
C SER A 136 3.84 -10.87 13.07
N LEU A 137 3.51 -11.81 13.95
CA LEU A 137 3.28 -13.22 13.58
C LEU A 137 2.09 -13.37 12.63
N VAL A 138 0.96 -12.71 12.92
CA VAL A 138 -0.22 -12.80 12.04
C VAL A 138 0.05 -12.17 10.68
N PHE A 139 0.78 -11.04 10.62
CA PHE A 139 1.22 -10.47 9.35
C PHE A 139 2.07 -11.45 8.54
N GLY A 140 3.06 -12.09 9.19
CA GLY A 140 3.88 -13.13 8.58
C GLY A 140 3.06 -14.29 8.03
N THR A 141 2.05 -14.76 8.78
CA THR A 141 1.15 -15.83 8.33
C THR A 141 0.30 -15.41 7.13
N ILE A 142 -0.27 -14.21 7.12
CA ILE A 142 -1.07 -13.70 5.98
C ILE A 142 -0.19 -13.57 4.74
N PHE A 143 1.02 -13.02 4.89
CA PHE A 143 1.98 -12.85 3.81
C PHE A 143 2.43 -14.21 3.25
N GLY A 144 2.79 -15.15 4.12
CA GLY A 144 3.16 -16.51 3.73
C GLY A 144 2.01 -17.23 3.01
N LEU A 145 0.77 -17.11 3.51
CA LEU A 145 -0.41 -17.70 2.88
C LEU A 145 -0.66 -17.12 1.48
N LEU A 146 -0.47 -15.81 1.29
CA LEU A 146 -0.57 -15.19 -0.04
C LEU A 146 0.46 -15.77 -1.01
N ILE A 147 1.71 -15.93 -0.60
CA ILE A 147 2.75 -16.53 -1.44
C ILE A 147 2.41 -17.98 -1.78
N VAL A 148 2.04 -18.79 -0.77
CA VAL A 148 1.64 -20.19 -0.98
C VAL A 148 0.47 -20.28 -1.95
N LEU A 149 -0.53 -19.40 -1.82
CA LEU A 149 -1.67 -19.34 -2.75
C LEU A 149 -1.23 -19.01 -4.18
N LEU A 150 -0.38 -18.00 -4.37
CA LEU A 150 0.12 -17.61 -5.68
C LEU A 150 0.94 -18.73 -6.36
N VAL A 151 1.79 -19.42 -5.59
CA VAL A 151 2.57 -20.58 -6.08
C VAL A 151 1.65 -21.75 -6.39
N PHE A 152 0.68 -22.04 -5.52
CA PHE A 152 -0.30 -23.10 -5.73
C PHE A 152 -1.10 -22.89 -7.02
N LEU A 153 -1.58 -21.67 -7.26
CA LEU A 153 -2.29 -21.31 -8.50
C LEU A 153 -1.41 -21.49 -9.74
N ASN A 154 -0.11 -21.21 -9.63
CA ASN A 154 0.81 -21.35 -10.75
C ASN A 154 1.15 -22.82 -11.06
N PHE A 155 1.19 -23.69 -10.05
CA PHE A 155 1.61 -25.10 -10.22
C PHE A 155 0.44 -26.09 -10.39
N PHE A 156 -0.68 -25.87 -9.72
CA PHE A 156 -1.81 -26.83 -9.68
C PHE A 156 -2.99 -26.47 -10.57
N ILE A 157 -3.12 -25.21 -10.99
CA ILE A 157 -4.19 -24.82 -11.91
C ILE A 157 -3.65 -24.83 -13.33
N ASP A 158 -4.19 -25.72 -14.15
CA ASP A 158 -3.89 -25.75 -15.57
C ASP A 158 -4.23 -24.40 -16.21
N PRO A 159 -3.36 -23.89 -17.08
CA PRO A 159 -3.55 -22.59 -17.69
C PRO A 159 -4.83 -22.58 -18.55
N PHE A 160 -5.70 -21.59 -18.35
CA PHE A 160 -7.02 -21.53 -18.98
C PHE A 160 -7.33 -20.14 -19.56
N GLY A 161 -8.28 -20.14 -20.50
CA GLY A 161 -8.70 -18.94 -21.22
C GLY A 161 -8.01 -18.78 -22.59
N PRO A 162 -8.36 -17.72 -23.33
CA PRO A 162 -7.80 -17.48 -24.65
C PRO A 162 -6.28 -17.25 -24.56
N THR A 163 -5.55 -17.92 -25.46
CA THR A 163 -4.10 -17.82 -25.56
C THR A 163 -3.72 -16.71 -26.53
N ILE A 164 -2.80 -15.85 -26.12
CA ILE A 164 -2.14 -14.91 -27.01
C ILE A 164 -0.66 -15.25 -27.03
N GLN A 165 -0.13 -15.48 -28.23
CA GLN A 165 1.30 -15.60 -28.45
C GLN A 165 1.88 -14.20 -28.51
N MET A 166 2.77 -13.88 -27.58
CA MET A 166 3.42 -12.58 -27.51
C MET A 166 4.93 -12.77 -27.52
N SER A 167 5.61 -11.90 -28.27
CA SER A 167 7.06 -11.82 -28.24
C SER A 167 7.53 -11.35 -26.86
N TYR A 168 8.70 -11.79 -26.43
CA TYR A 168 9.31 -11.32 -25.19
C TYR A 168 9.51 -9.79 -25.18
N PHE A 169 9.77 -9.19 -26.35
CA PHE A 169 9.87 -7.73 -26.49
C PHE A 169 8.55 -7.01 -26.20
N THR A 170 7.41 -7.59 -26.60
CA THR A 170 6.10 -6.96 -26.36
C THR A 170 5.71 -7.01 -24.89
N ILE A 171 6.05 -8.09 -24.17
CA ILE A 171 5.79 -8.24 -22.73
C ILE A 171 6.64 -7.26 -21.93
N PHE A 172 7.95 -7.22 -22.22
CA PHE A 172 8.86 -6.29 -21.56
C PHE A 172 8.47 -4.84 -21.85
N GLY A 173 8.19 -4.51 -23.13
CA GLY A 173 7.74 -3.19 -23.55
C GLY A 173 6.45 -2.75 -22.87
N LEU A 174 5.48 -3.66 -22.70
CA LEU A 174 4.25 -3.38 -21.96
C LEU A 174 4.52 -3.05 -20.49
N GLY A 175 5.39 -3.81 -19.83
CA GLY A 175 5.80 -3.54 -18.45
C GLY A 175 6.45 -2.16 -18.28
N CYS A 176 7.41 -1.83 -19.15
CA CYS A 176 8.03 -0.50 -19.16
C CYS A 176 7.01 0.61 -19.47
N PHE A 177 6.11 0.39 -20.43
CA PHE A 177 5.06 1.34 -20.78
C PHE A 177 4.14 1.64 -19.58
N LEU A 178 3.74 0.61 -18.82
CA LEU A 178 2.89 0.79 -17.63
C LEU A 178 3.60 1.62 -16.55
N ILE A 179 4.90 1.37 -16.30
CA ILE A 179 5.68 2.18 -15.35
C ILE A 179 5.84 3.62 -15.84
N LEU A 180 6.11 3.82 -17.13
CA LEU A 180 6.20 5.16 -17.72
C LEU A 180 4.85 5.89 -17.64
N ALA A 181 3.75 5.21 -17.93
CA ALA A 181 2.41 5.76 -17.78
C ALA A 181 2.11 6.14 -16.32
N ALA A 182 2.50 5.29 -15.36
CA ALA A 182 2.38 5.59 -13.94
C ALA A 182 3.19 6.83 -13.56
N TYR A 183 4.43 6.94 -14.05
CA TYR A 183 5.30 8.10 -13.82
C TYR A 183 4.73 9.39 -14.40
N LEU A 184 4.24 9.36 -15.64
CA LEU A 184 3.61 10.52 -16.29
C LEU A 184 2.32 10.93 -15.57
N PHE A 185 1.50 9.95 -15.18
CA PHE A 185 0.28 10.20 -14.43
C PHE A 185 0.56 10.84 -13.06
N ARG A 186 1.57 10.34 -12.35
CA ARG A 186 2.06 10.93 -11.10
C ARG A 186 2.45 12.39 -11.30
N LYS A 187 3.30 12.66 -12.30
CA LYS A 187 3.76 14.02 -12.62
C LYS A 187 2.59 14.96 -12.94
N SER A 188 1.60 14.50 -13.71
CA SER A 188 0.41 15.29 -14.04
C SER A 188 -0.45 15.62 -12.81
N ARG A 189 -0.49 14.72 -11.83
CA ARG A 189 -1.26 14.93 -10.60
C ARG A 189 -0.55 15.86 -9.64
N GLU A 190 0.78 15.78 -9.54
CA GLU A 190 1.58 16.69 -8.69
C GLU A 190 1.58 18.14 -9.20
N SER A 191 1.33 18.35 -10.50
CA SER A 191 1.20 19.70 -11.07
C SER A 191 -0.18 20.37 -10.89
N GLN A 192 -1.17 19.67 -10.30
CA GLN A 192 -2.53 20.18 -10.04
C GLN A 192 -2.75 20.47 -8.56
#